data_AF-A0A7Y5J3Q0-F1
#
_entry.id   AF-A0A7Y5J3Q0-F1
#
_cell.length_a   1.000
_cell.length_b   1.000
_cell.length_c   1.000
_cell.angle_alpha   90.00
_cell.angle_beta   90.00
_cell.angle_gamma   90.00
#
_symmetry.space_group_name_H-M   'P 1'
#
loop_
_entity.id
_entity.type
_entity.pdbx_description
1 polymer ?
#
loop_
_entity_poly.entity_id
_entity_poly.type
_entity_poly.pdbx_seq_one_letter_code
_entity_poly.pdbx_strand_id
1 'polypeptide(L)' 'MKRIHAPEWEDFHWFPNIFWDGIASILRTYSIKELKALVASLNNSDAFEWEIGKVKNGPMPIYYLLGTQKL' A
#
# COMPACT_ATOMS: atom_id res chain seq x y z
N MET A 1 25.31 37.14 -10.17
CA MET A 1 24.67 35.92 -10.70
C MET A 1 23.42 35.66 -9.88
N LYS A 2 22.23 35.57 -10.48
CA LYS A 2 21.00 35.24 -9.75
C LYS A 2 21.03 33.75 -9.39
N ARG A 3 20.96 33.41 -8.11
CA ARG A 3 20.78 32.01 -7.67
C ARG A 3 19.34 31.64 -8.02
N ILE A 4 19.18 30.68 -8.92
CA ILE A 4 17.89 30.07 -9.25
C ILE A 4 17.65 29.02 -8.15
N HIS A 5 16.59 29.22 -7.35
CA HIS A 5 16.16 28.21 -6.38
C HIS A 5 15.55 27.04 -7.15
N ALA A 6 16.03 25.82 -6.90
CA ALA A 6 15.41 24.63 -7.44
C ALA A 6 14.18 24.30 -6.59
N PRO A 7 13.02 23.98 -7.19
CA PRO A 7 11.84 23.63 -6.42
C PRO A 7 12.12 22.38 -5.57
N GLU A 8 11.90 22.50 -4.27
CA GLU A 8 12.00 21.39 -3.32
C GLU A 8 10.63 20.70 -3.18
N TRP A 9 10.63 19.44 -2.74
CA TRP A 9 9.39 18.64 -2.65
C TRP A 9 8.35 19.27 -1.71
N GLU A 10 8.79 20.07 -0.75
CA GLU A 10 7.97 20.79 0.22
C GLU A 10 7.31 22.06 -0.36
N ASP A 11 7.80 22.59 -1.49
CA ASP A 11 7.19 23.73 -2.19
C ASP A 11 5.81 23.38 -2.79
N PHE A 12 5.56 22.09 -3.01
CA PHE A 12 4.35 21.61 -3.67
C PHE A 12 3.28 21.27 -2.63
N HIS A 13 2.43 22.24 -2.31
CA HIS A 13 1.28 22.06 -1.40
C HIS A 13 0.32 20.90 -1.77
N TRP A 14 0.30 20.47 -3.03
CA TRP A 14 -0.53 19.37 -3.54
C TRP A 14 0.16 18.00 -3.49
N PHE A 15 1.49 17.97 -3.34
CA PHE A 15 2.33 16.79 -3.52
C PHE A 15 2.11 15.68 -2.48
N PRO A 16 1.86 15.94 -1.18
CA PRO A 16 1.55 14.84 -0.27
C PRO A 16 0.15 14.24 -0.50
N ASN A 17 -0.85 15.06 -0.87
CA ASN A 17 -2.23 14.58 -1.01
C ASN A 17 -2.47 13.76 -2.28
N ILE A 18 -2.04 14.24 -3.45
CA ILE A 18 -2.33 13.54 -4.72
C ILE A 18 -1.52 12.25 -4.84
N PHE A 19 -0.29 12.24 -4.33
CA PHE A 19 0.56 11.07 -4.35
C PHE A 19 -0.01 9.97 -3.44
N TRP A 20 -0.48 10.36 -2.26
CA TRP A 20 -1.17 9.46 -1.35
C TRP A 20 -2.48 8.91 -1.94
N ASP A 21 -3.33 9.77 -2.52
CA ASP A 21 -4.60 9.35 -3.13
C ASP A 21 -4.37 8.43 -4.34
N GLY A 22 -3.38 8.74 -5.19
CA GLY A 22 -3.00 7.90 -6.32
C GLY A 22 -2.48 6.52 -5.89
N ILE A 23 -1.54 6.48 -4.95
CA ILE A 23 -0.95 5.22 -4.46
C ILE A 23 -1.98 4.39 -3.69
N ALA A 24 -2.75 5.01 -2.79
CA ALA A 24 -3.78 4.32 -2.03
C ALA A 24 -4.89 3.77 -2.94
N SER A 25 -5.21 4.46 -4.03
CA SER A 25 -6.18 4.01 -5.02
C SER A 25 -5.70 2.76 -5.77
N ILE A 26 -4.45 2.74 -6.23
CA ILE A 26 -3.85 1.57 -6.89
C ILE A 26 -3.79 0.39 -5.90
N LEU A 27 -3.35 0.64 -4.66
CA LEU A 27 -3.30 -0.38 -3.60
C LEU A 27 -4.68 -1.02 -3.34
N ARG A 28 -5.77 -0.25 -3.44
CA ARG A 28 -7.14 -0.76 -3.31
C ARG A 28 -7.58 -1.67 -4.46
N THR A 29 -6.94 -1.57 -5.63
CA THR A 29 -7.25 -2.43 -6.78
C THR A 29 -6.50 -3.76 -6.78
N TYR A 30 -5.50 -3.96 -5.91
CA TYR A 30 -4.77 -5.22 -5.86
C TYR A 30 -5.70 -6.38 -5.52
N SER A 31 -5.62 -7.42 -6.33
CA SER A 31 -6.42 -8.63 -6.12
C SER A 31 -5.84 -9.48 -4.99
N ILE A 32 -6.67 -10.33 -4.39
CA ILE A 32 -6.26 -11.37 -3.41
C ILE A 32 -5.08 -12.20 -3.95
N LYS A 33 -5.05 -12.46 -5.26
CA LYS A 33 -3.96 -13.22 -5.90
C LYS A 33 -2.63 -12.49 -5.85
N GLU A 34 -2.64 -11.19 -6.09
CA GLU A 34 -1.42 -10.37 -6.09
C GLU A 34 -0.93 -10.14 -4.66
N LEU A 35 -1.84 -9.93 -3.71
CA LEU A 35 -1.52 -9.89 -2.28
C LEU A 35 -0.85 -11.19 -1.82
N LYS A 36 -1.37 -12.35 -2.26
CA LYS A 36 -0.74 -13.66 -2.01
C LYS A 36 0.64 -13.79 -2.64
N ALA A 37 0.81 -13.32 -3.89
CA ALA A 37 2.10 -13.34 -4.57
C ALA A 37 3.14 -12.45 -3.88
N LEU A 38 2.72 -11.29 -3.36
CA LEU A 38 3.57 -10.40 -2.57
C LEU A 38 4.03 -11.09 -1.28
N VAL A 39 3.11 -11.69 -0.52
CA VAL A 39 3.46 -12.45 0.69
C VAL A 39 4.37 -13.62 0.40
N ALA A 40 4.13 -14.36 -0.68
CA ALA A 40 5.00 -15.47 -1.09
C ALA A 40 6.40 -15.00 -1.51
N SER A 41 6.55 -13.74 -1.93
CA SER A 41 7.85 -13.14 -2.25
C SER A 41 8.58 -12.58 -1.03
N LEU A 42 7.96 -12.52 0.16
CA LEU A 42 8.62 -12.07 1.38
C LEU A 42 9.55 -13.15 1.95
N ASN A 43 10.78 -12.78 2.26
CA ASN A 43 11.72 -13.64 2.97
C ASN A 43 11.26 -13.82 4.42
N ASN A 44 11.22 -15.06 4.94
CA ASN A 44 10.61 -15.45 6.24
C ASN A 44 9.08 -15.39 6.29
N SER A 45 8.39 -15.55 5.17
CA SER A 45 6.92 -15.70 5.14
C SER A 45 6.42 -16.87 6.01
N ASP A 46 7.22 -17.92 6.24
CA ASP A 46 6.89 -19.09 7.08
C ASP A 46 6.85 -18.81 8.59
N ALA A 47 7.45 -17.71 9.05
CA ALA A 47 7.44 -17.32 10.47
C ALA A 47 6.12 -16.64 10.89
N PHE A 48 5.24 -16.34 9.93
CA PHE A 48 3.99 -15.63 10.14
C PHE A 48 2.84 -16.42 9.51
N GLU A 49 1.72 -16.50 10.21
CA GLU A 49 0.45 -16.95 9.64
C GLU A 49 -0.20 -15.77 8.91
N TRP A 50 -0.43 -15.95 7.60
CA TRP A 50 -0.98 -14.92 6.74
C TRP A 50 -2.46 -15.18 6.44
N GLU A 51 -3.34 -14.34 6.95
CA GLU A 51 -4.76 -14.33 6.61
C GLU A 51 -5.01 -13.25 5.55
N ILE A 52 -5.35 -13.69 4.33
CA ILE A 52 -5.67 -12.80 3.21
C ILE A 52 -7.11 -13.04 2.79
N GLY A 53 -7.94 -12.01 2.92
CA GLY A 53 -9.37 -12.11 2.68
C GLY A 53 -9.96 -10.86 2.06
N LYS A 54 -11.28 -10.91 1.84
CA LYS A 54 -12.10 -9.76 1.48
C LYS A 54 -13.29 -9.69 2.41
N VAL A 55 -13.48 -8.54 3.06
CA VAL A 55 -14.68 -8.27 3.83
C VAL A 55 -15.62 -7.43 2.97
N LYS A 56 -16.87 -7.86 2.87
CA LYS A 56 -17.95 -7.02 2.33
C LYS A 56 -18.58 -6.24 3.50
N ASN A 57 -17.96 -5.12 3.86
CA ASN A 57 -18.54 -4.18 4.82
C ASN A 57 -18.85 -2.87 4.08
N GLY A 58 -20.00 -2.81 3.41
CA GLY A 58 -20.46 -1.63 2.66
C GLY A 58 -20.46 -1.79 1.13
N PRO A 59 -20.64 -0.68 0.38
CA PRO A 59 -20.82 -0.70 -1.08
C PRO A 59 -19.58 -1.14 -1.87
N MET A 60 -18.42 -1.23 -1.22
CA MET A 60 -17.15 -1.64 -1.82
C MET A 60 -16.51 -2.80 -1.03
N PRO A 61 -16.01 -3.85 -1.71
CA PRO A 61 -15.26 -4.90 -1.04
C PRO A 61 -13.91 -4.34 -0.54
N ILE A 62 -13.59 -4.60 0.72
CA ILE A 62 -12.30 -4.23 1.32
C ILE A 62 -11.44 -5.49 1.36
N TYR A 63 -10.29 -5.44 0.70
CA TYR A 63 -9.26 -6.46 0.80
C TYR A 63 -8.42 -6.22 2.04
N TYR A 64 -8.13 -7.29 2.78
CA TYR A 64 -7.28 -7.22 3.95
C TYR A 64 -6.23 -8.33 3.91
N LEU A 65 -5.09 -8.03 4.52
CA LEU A 65 -3.96 -8.91 4.68
C LEU A 65 -3.46 -8.74 6.12
N LEU A 66 -3.52 -9.81 6.90
CA LEU A 66 -3.09 -9.88 8.28
C LEU A 66 -1.95 -10.89 8.38
N GLY A 67 -0.84 -10.51 8.98
CA GLY A 67 0.27 -11.40 9.30
C GLY A 67 0.43 -11.49 10.80
N THR A 68 0.13 -12.64 11.40
CA THR A 68 0.34 -12.90 12.83
C THR A 68 1.60 -13.72 13.02
N GLN A 69 2.48 -13.30 13.92
CA GLN A 69 3.69 -14.08 14.23
C GLN A 69 3.28 -15.41 14.85
N LYS A 70 3.84 -16.50 14.32
CA LYS A 70 3.60 -17.85 14.84
C LYS A 70 4.36 -17.96 16.17
N LEU A 71 3.63 -18.04 17.28
CA LEU A 71 4.17 -18.20 18.64
C LEU A 71 4.79 -19.59 18.85
#